data_AF-A0A938LWK6-F1
#
_entry.id   AF-A0A938LWK6-F1
#
_cell.length_a   1.000
_cell.length_b   1.000
_cell.length_c   1.000
_cell.angle_alpha   90.00
_cell.angle_beta   90.00
_cell.angle_gamma   90.00
#
_symmetry.space_group_name_H-M   'P 1'
#
loop_
_entity.id
_entity.type
_entity.pdbx_description
1 polymer ?
#
loop_
_entity_poly.entity_id
_entity_poly.type
_entity_poly.pdbx_seq_one_letter_code
_entity_poly.pdbx_strand_id
1 'polypeptide(L)'
;MVVAAEIWPGVEQAARAAYDVLMNNLCGPYEGLPRTAGWGYPEPYTRDLPLSSLAALATRDEDLMRSLRSVLQTLARHQSPLGLMPSLVHDPFDLGASDTTPLFLVALGFYRKVAGEPDFLQDAARSALVWMDYRSSESRVIVDQQPTTDWRDELWVPGYGLYVNTLVYTYLRLFGQQEKAAVLYERMHRFAVTETGSLASGLGGLLLPDKPYFALWAFKQYSSDRFDLMGNSLAILSGLASQNPASEMILWIETECGRLRDEGDLVGELPPCLFPFQRHGDWDYRPRIERLNPPGCYANGGVWPFICGFYIAALIAAGRLDLAE
;
A
#
# COMPACT_ATOMS: atom_id res chain seq x y z
N MET A 1 -18.12 28.33 -8.19
CA MET A 1 -19.12 27.78 -7.26
C MET A 1 -19.18 26.29 -7.50
N VAL A 2 -18.45 25.51 -6.70
CA VAL A 2 -18.67 24.06 -6.68
C VAL A 2 -19.97 23.89 -5.91
N VAL A 3 -21.02 23.45 -6.60
CA VAL A 3 -22.25 23.00 -5.95
C VAL A 3 -21.80 21.88 -5.02
N ALA A 4 -21.97 22.05 -3.71
CA ALA A 4 -21.77 20.95 -2.78
C ALA A 4 -22.76 19.87 -3.22
N ALA A 5 -22.24 18.81 -3.87
CA ALA A 5 -23.03 17.63 -4.12
C ALA A 5 -23.55 17.18 -2.75
N GLU A 6 -24.87 16.99 -2.64
CA GLU A 6 -25.45 16.41 -1.44
C GLU A 6 -24.84 15.02 -1.30
N ILE A 7 -23.92 14.88 -0.35
CA ILE A 7 -23.28 13.59 -0.03
C ILE A 7 -24.42 12.62 0.27
N TRP A 8 -24.48 11.51 -0.48
CA TRP A 8 -25.53 10.51 -0.31
C TRP A 8 -25.63 10.11 1.17
N PRO A 9 -26.81 10.16 1.82
CA PRO A 9 -26.99 9.77 3.22
C PRO A 9 -26.33 8.44 3.64
N GLY A 10 -26.18 7.48 2.72
CA GLY A 10 -25.46 6.23 2.97
C GLY A 10 -23.98 6.44 3.32
N VAL A 11 -23.31 7.43 2.71
CA VAL A 11 -21.91 7.76 2.98
C VAL A 11 -21.74 8.32 4.40
N GLU A 12 -22.63 9.21 4.85
CA GLU A 12 -22.60 9.72 6.22
C GLU A 12 -22.83 8.61 7.26
N GLN A 13 -23.77 7.71 6.98
CA GLN A 13 -24.03 6.57 7.85
C GLN A 13 -22.82 5.63 7.91
N ALA A 14 -22.19 5.33 6.77
CA ALA A 14 -20.98 4.52 6.69
C ALA A 14 -19.81 5.17 7.43
N ALA A 15 -19.63 6.49 7.31
CA ALA A 15 -18.60 7.23 8.01
C ALA A 15 -18.77 7.18 9.53
N ARG A 16 -20.00 7.31 10.04
CA ARG A 16 -20.29 7.15 11.47
C ARG A 16 -20.01 5.73 11.96
N ALA A 17 -20.46 4.71 11.21
CA ALA A 17 -20.18 3.32 11.57
C ALA A 17 -18.67 3.02 11.57
N ALA A 18 -17.91 3.55 10.61
CA ALA A 18 -16.46 3.42 10.58
C ALA A 18 -15.78 4.11 11.78
N TYR A 19 -16.27 5.31 12.16
CA TYR A 19 -15.81 6.00 13.37
C TYR A 19 -16.05 5.16 14.63
N ASP A 20 -17.24 4.61 14.80
CA ASP A 20 -17.57 3.76 15.96
C ASP A 20 -16.66 2.53 16.05
N VAL A 21 -16.30 1.93 14.91
CA VAL A 21 -15.34 0.82 14.84
C VAL A 21 -13.95 1.26 15.31
N LEU A 22 -13.46 2.42 14.86
CA LEU A 22 -12.17 2.97 15.29
C LEU A 22 -12.17 3.24 16.80
N MET A 23 -13.23 3.85 17.33
CA MET A 23 -13.36 4.15 18.76
C MET A 23 -13.43 2.88 19.60
N ASN A 24 -14.17 1.85 19.15
CA ASN A 24 -14.20 0.55 19.82
C ASN A 24 -12.82 -0.11 19.88
N ASN A 25 -11.98 0.13 18.86
CA ASN A 25 -10.67 -0.49 18.75
C ASN A 25 -9.53 0.31 19.39
N LEU A 26 -9.81 1.51 19.95
CA LEU A 26 -8.79 2.39 20.54
C LEU A 26 -7.96 1.74 21.66
N CYS A 27 -8.58 0.85 22.43
CA CYS A 27 -7.92 0.16 23.53
C CYS A 27 -7.86 -1.33 23.23
N GLY A 28 -6.67 -1.86 23.01
CA GLY A 28 -6.40 -3.29 22.77
C GLY A 28 -5.72 -3.97 23.96
N PRO A 29 -5.51 -5.29 23.87
CA PRO A 29 -4.97 -6.08 24.98
C PRO A 29 -3.44 -5.97 25.17
N TYR A 30 -2.73 -5.30 24.25
CA TYR A 30 -1.26 -5.22 24.26
C TYR A 30 -0.79 -3.80 24.55
N GLU A 31 -0.20 -3.57 25.72
CA GLU A 31 0.40 -2.28 26.14
C GLU A 31 -0.52 -1.06 26.02
N GLY A 32 -1.85 -1.26 26.04
CA GLY A 32 -2.82 -0.18 25.82
C GLY A 32 -2.86 0.37 24.38
N LEU A 33 -2.19 -0.29 23.44
CA LEU A 33 -2.24 0.03 22.01
C LEU A 33 -3.60 -0.33 21.42
N PRO A 34 -4.03 0.33 20.32
CA PRO A 34 -5.25 -0.04 19.63
C PRO A 34 -5.17 -1.46 19.07
N ARG A 35 -6.31 -2.15 19.05
CA ARG A 35 -6.46 -3.45 18.38
C ARG A 35 -6.70 -3.25 16.89
N THR A 36 -6.27 -4.18 16.05
CA THR A 36 -6.56 -4.12 14.60
C THR A 36 -7.92 -4.68 14.27
N ALA A 37 -8.36 -5.71 15.00
CA ALA A 37 -9.72 -6.23 14.92
C ALA A 37 -10.37 -6.36 16.31
N GLY A 38 -11.69 -6.14 16.36
CA GLY A 38 -12.49 -6.34 17.57
C GLY A 38 -12.59 -7.81 18.00
N TRP A 39 -12.37 -8.74 17.08
CA TRP A 39 -12.46 -10.19 17.30
C TRP A 39 -11.49 -10.95 16.38
N GLY A 40 -10.97 -12.09 16.84
CA GLY A 40 -10.07 -12.97 16.07
C GLY A 40 -8.61 -12.54 16.10
N TYR A 41 -8.30 -11.33 15.61
CA TYR A 41 -6.93 -10.81 15.46
C TYR A 41 -6.75 -9.46 16.18
N PRO A 42 -6.72 -9.43 17.51
CA PRO A 42 -6.63 -8.17 18.27
C PRO A 42 -5.21 -7.56 18.32
N GLU A 43 -4.19 -8.28 17.83
CA GLU A 43 -2.79 -7.86 17.89
C GLU A 43 -2.55 -6.55 17.13
N PRO A 44 -1.75 -5.61 17.67
CA PRO A 44 -1.49 -4.32 17.04
C PRO A 44 -0.50 -4.49 15.87
N TYR A 45 -0.98 -4.95 14.72
CA TYR A 45 -0.15 -5.08 13.52
C TYR A 45 0.31 -3.70 13.03
N THR A 46 1.62 -3.59 12.79
CA THR A 46 2.28 -2.39 12.24
C THR A 46 1.85 -2.09 10.82
N ARG A 47 1.23 -3.02 10.11
CA ARG A 47 0.69 -2.75 8.79
C ARG A 47 -0.65 -2.02 8.88
N ASP A 48 -1.54 -2.56 9.69
CA ASP A 48 -2.93 -2.15 9.83
C ASP A 48 -3.06 -0.81 10.57
N LEU A 49 -2.29 -0.60 11.65
CA LEU A 49 -2.42 0.61 12.47
C LEU A 49 -1.96 1.90 11.73
N PRO A 50 -0.79 1.95 11.06
CA PRO A 50 -0.41 3.06 10.18
C PRO A 50 -1.38 3.27 9.01
N LEU A 51 -1.93 2.23 8.38
CA LEU A 51 -2.91 2.41 7.30
C LEU A 51 -4.23 3.00 7.82
N SER A 52 -4.76 2.47 8.92
CA SER A 52 -5.99 2.98 9.55
C SER A 52 -5.80 4.38 10.16
N SER A 53 -4.56 4.76 10.48
CA SER A 53 -4.22 6.09 11.02
C SER A 53 -4.60 7.26 10.12
N LEU A 54 -4.81 7.02 8.82
CA LEU A 54 -5.32 8.04 7.90
C LEU A 54 -6.65 8.63 8.37
N ALA A 55 -7.48 7.85 9.05
CA ALA A 55 -8.72 8.34 9.66
C ALA A 55 -8.45 9.36 10.78
N ALA A 56 -7.47 9.10 11.65
CA ALA A 56 -7.06 10.04 12.69
C ALA A 56 -6.55 11.36 12.07
N LEU A 57 -5.74 11.24 11.01
CA LEU A 57 -5.15 12.39 10.32
C LEU A 57 -6.19 13.22 9.56
N ALA A 58 -7.20 12.58 8.96
CA ALA A 58 -8.26 13.24 8.21
C ALA A 58 -9.30 13.91 9.12
N THR A 59 -9.72 13.23 10.19
CA THR A 59 -10.72 13.75 11.14
C THR A 59 -10.14 14.72 12.15
N ARG A 60 -8.84 14.58 12.47
CA ARG A 60 -8.15 15.26 13.57
C ARG A 60 -8.83 15.06 14.92
N ASP A 61 -9.53 13.94 15.08
CA ASP A 61 -10.09 13.53 16.35
C ASP A 61 -8.96 13.38 17.39
N GLU A 62 -9.13 13.99 18.56
CA GLU A 62 -8.07 14.07 19.57
C GLU A 62 -7.69 12.71 20.13
N ASP A 63 -8.66 11.79 20.29
CA ASP A 63 -8.43 10.46 20.84
C ASP A 63 -7.73 9.57 19.83
N LEU A 64 -8.18 9.60 18.57
CA LEU A 64 -7.52 8.89 17.46
C LEU A 64 -6.09 9.42 17.24
N MET A 65 -5.88 10.74 17.29
CA MET A 65 -4.55 11.33 17.15
C MET A 65 -3.61 10.96 18.31
N ARG A 66 -4.13 10.91 19.54
CA ARG A 66 -3.36 10.45 20.71
C ARG A 66 -2.98 8.97 20.59
N SER A 67 -3.89 8.14 20.09
CA SER A 67 -3.64 6.72 19.83
C SER A 67 -2.56 6.53 18.76
N LEU A 68 -2.66 7.23 17.63
CA LEU A 68 -1.63 7.22 16.58
C LEU A 68 -0.26 7.65 17.14
N ARG A 69 -0.23 8.71 17.95
CA ARG A 69 1.02 9.16 18.60
C ARG A 69 1.63 8.06 19.45
N SER A 70 0.81 7.36 20.24
CA SER A 70 1.26 6.22 21.07
C SER A 70 1.82 5.09 20.20
N VAL A 71 1.13 4.73 19.12
CA VAL A 71 1.61 3.70 18.17
C VAL A 71 2.97 4.07 17.60
N LEU A 72 3.16 5.30 17.12
CA LEU A 72 4.44 5.76 16.55
C LEU A 72 5.56 5.76 17.61
N GLN A 73 5.26 6.17 18.85
CA GLN A 73 6.23 6.15 19.95
C GLN A 73 6.64 4.73 20.33
N THR A 74 5.70 3.79 20.37
CA THR A 74 6.00 2.39 20.68
C THR A 74 6.80 1.75 19.55
N LEU A 75 6.43 1.97 18.29
CA LEU A 75 7.25 1.53 17.14
C LEU A 75 8.68 2.07 17.21
N ALA A 76 8.85 3.36 17.49
CA ALA A 76 10.17 3.95 17.65
C ALA A 76 10.98 3.35 18.80
N ARG A 77 10.32 2.96 19.90
CA ARG A 77 10.96 2.29 21.05
C ARG A 77 11.38 0.86 20.71
N HIS A 78 10.59 0.16 19.91
CA HIS A 78 10.81 -1.23 19.50
C HIS A 78 11.55 -1.36 18.15
N GLN A 79 11.99 -0.24 17.58
CA GLN A 79 12.82 -0.22 16.38
C GLN A 79 14.12 -1.02 16.63
N SER A 80 14.50 -1.84 15.67
CA SER A 80 15.75 -2.59 15.76
C SER A 80 16.96 -1.64 15.77
N PRO A 81 18.13 -2.08 16.28
CA PRO A 81 19.35 -1.26 16.24
C PRO A 81 19.78 -0.80 14.83
N LEU A 82 19.32 -1.51 13.79
CA LEU A 82 19.61 -1.18 12.39
C LEU A 82 18.55 -0.27 11.75
N GLY A 83 17.44 -0.01 12.44
CA GLY A 83 16.37 0.89 11.99
C GLY A 83 15.10 0.21 11.46
N LEU A 84 15.02 -1.12 11.49
CA LEU A 84 13.84 -1.90 11.06
C LEU A 84 12.70 -1.76 12.07
N MET A 85 11.46 -1.58 11.58
CA MET A 85 10.25 -1.64 12.39
C MET A 85 9.70 -3.06 12.48
N PRO A 86 9.19 -3.49 13.65
CA PRO A 86 8.57 -4.81 13.81
C PRO A 86 7.22 -4.91 13.10
N SER A 87 6.75 -6.13 12.83
CA SER A 87 5.43 -6.38 12.23
C SER A 87 4.29 -6.30 13.25
N LEU A 88 4.59 -6.49 14.54
CA LEU A 88 3.71 -6.17 15.65
C LEU A 88 4.28 -4.98 16.43
N VAL A 89 3.46 -3.95 16.66
CA VAL A 89 3.90 -2.71 17.31
C VAL A 89 4.55 -2.95 18.68
N HIS A 90 4.05 -3.94 19.42
CA HIS A 90 4.48 -4.25 20.79
C HIS A 90 5.62 -5.28 20.88
N ASP A 91 5.96 -5.98 19.80
CA ASP A 91 6.97 -7.06 19.84
C ASP A 91 8.20 -6.68 19.00
N PRO A 92 9.32 -6.28 19.63
CA PRO A 92 10.55 -5.91 18.91
C PRO A 92 11.22 -7.08 18.19
N PHE A 93 10.81 -8.32 18.45
CA PHE A 93 11.38 -9.53 17.84
C PHE A 93 10.56 -10.08 16.68
N ASP A 94 9.32 -9.63 16.51
CA ASP A 94 8.50 -9.96 15.34
C ASP A 94 8.95 -9.11 14.14
N LEU A 95 9.87 -9.65 13.35
CA LEU A 95 10.54 -8.99 12.23
C LEU A 95 10.35 -9.79 10.93
N GLY A 96 10.58 -9.15 9.78
CA GLY A 96 10.65 -9.84 8.48
C GLY A 96 9.75 -9.24 7.40
N ALA A 97 8.89 -8.29 7.77
CA ALA A 97 8.04 -7.57 6.83
C ALA A 97 8.80 -6.46 6.07
N SER A 98 8.53 -6.31 4.78
CA SER A 98 9.11 -5.31 3.89
C SER A 98 8.39 -3.96 3.94
N ASP A 99 7.13 -3.94 4.40
CA ASP A 99 6.25 -2.78 4.37
C ASP A 99 6.17 -2.01 5.69
N THR A 100 6.61 -2.58 6.82
CA THR A 100 6.48 -1.97 8.16
C THR A 100 7.28 -0.68 8.32
N THR A 101 8.57 -0.70 7.96
CA THR A 101 9.42 0.50 8.04
C THR A 101 8.97 1.62 7.08
N PRO A 102 8.67 1.37 5.79
CA PRO A 102 8.16 2.45 4.93
C PRO A 102 6.76 2.92 5.37
N LEU A 103 5.87 2.06 5.90
CA LEU A 103 4.59 2.49 6.48
C LEU A 103 4.78 3.38 7.71
N PHE A 104 5.71 3.04 8.61
CA PHE A 104 6.07 3.90 9.73
C PHE A 104 6.53 5.28 9.25
N LEU A 105 7.40 5.34 8.24
CA LEU A 105 7.87 6.61 7.68
C LEU A 105 6.72 7.41 7.06
N VAL A 106 5.83 6.78 6.28
CA VAL A 106 4.65 7.45 5.71
C VAL A 106 3.74 8.03 6.81
N ALA A 107 3.35 7.21 7.80
CA ALA A 107 2.50 7.64 8.89
C ALA A 107 3.15 8.74 9.74
N LEU A 108 4.45 8.62 10.03
CA LEU A 108 5.21 9.64 10.75
C LEU A 108 5.25 10.97 9.97
N GLY A 109 5.51 10.91 8.66
CA GLY A 109 5.55 12.10 7.80
C GLY A 109 4.22 12.85 7.79
N PHE A 110 3.10 12.13 7.67
CA PHE A 110 1.78 12.73 7.79
C PHE A 110 1.49 13.26 9.19
N TYR A 111 1.78 12.49 10.24
CA TYR A 111 1.57 12.92 11.62
C TYR A 111 2.30 14.23 11.92
N ARG A 112 3.59 14.34 11.59
CA ARG A 112 4.39 15.56 11.80
C ARG A 112 3.74 16.78 11.15
N LYS A 113 3.21 16.62 9.92
CA LYS A 113 2.56 17.70 9.18
C LYS A 113 1.21 18.09 9.78
N VAL A 114 0.38 17.12 10.18
CA VAL A 114 -0.96 17.38 10.73
C VAL A 114 -0.89 17.89 12.17
N ALA A 115 -0.01 17.34 13.00
CA ALA A 115 0.19 17.74 14.39
C ALA A 115 1.04 19.01 14.54
N GLY A 116 1.75 19.44 13.49
CA GLY A 116 2.67 20.58 13.56
C GLY A 116 3.94 20.30 14.38
N GLU A 117 4.37 19.04 14.46
CA GLU A 117 5.54 18.59 15.21
C GLU A 117 6.65 18.10 14.25
N PRO A 118 7.42 18.97 13.57
CA PRO A 118 8.33 18.56 12.48
C PRO A 118 9.46 17.61 12.91
N ASP A 119 9.90 17.68 14.17
CA ASP A 119 11.01 16.90 14.72
C ASP A 119 10.56 15.69 15.56
N PHE A 120 9.26 15.41 15.64
CA PHE A 120 8.74 14.28 16.41
C PHE A 120 9.36 12.96 15.94
N LEU A 121 10.00 12.22 16.85
CA LEU A 121 10.71 10.95 16.59
C LEU A 121 11.85 11.05 15.55
N GLN A 122 12.58 12.17 15.53
CA GLN A 122 13.67 12.41 14.57
C GLN A 122 14.76 11.34 14.54
N ASP A 123 15.20 10.84 15.69
CA ASP A 123 16.24 9.81 15.74
C ASP A 123 15.76 8.49 15.12
N ALA A 124 14.54 8.07 15.44
CA ALA A 124 13.95 6.85 14.88
C ALA A 124 13.74 6.97 13.36
N ALA A 125 13.28 8.15 12.90
CA ALA A 125 13.16 8.45 11.47
C ALA A 125 14.51 8.35 10.74
N ARG A 126 15.57 8.90 11.31
CA ARG A 126 16.93 8.84 10.73
C ARG A 126 17.40 7.39 10.60
N SER A 127 17.24 6.58 11.64
CA SER A 127 17.61 5.15 11.60
C SER A 127 16.77 4.38 10.58
N ALA A 128 15.47 4.65 10.51
CA ALA A 128 14.56 4.02 9.53
C ALA A 128 14.94 4.38 8.09
N LEU A 129 15.28 5.64 7.82
CA LEU A 129 15.74 6.07 6.48
C LEU A 129 17.05 5.37 6.09
N VAL A 130 18.00 5.22 7.02
CA VAL A 130 19.24 4.46 6.79
C VAL A 130 18.94 2.99 6.53
N TRP A 131 18.04 2.37 7.30
CA TRP A 131 17.59 1.00 7.05
C TRP A 131 17.07 0.86 5.61
N MET A 132 16.19 1.78 5.17
CA MET A 132 15.63 1.74 3.83
C MET A 132 16.68 1.91 2.72
N ASP A 133 17.75 2.67 2.95
CA ASP A 133 18.87 2.75 2.00
C ASP A 133 19.57 1.38 1.82
N TYR A 134 19.70 0.58 2.90
CA TYR A 134 20.24 -0.77 2.82
C TYR A 134 19.29 -1.80 2.20
N ARG A 135 18.01 -1.47 2.03
CA ARG A 135 17.02 -2.33 1.35
C ARG A 135 17.09 -2.26 -0.18
N SER A 136 18.01 -1.47 -0.73
CA SER A 136 18.30 -1.42 -2.16
C SER A 136 19.57 -2.22 -2.48
N SER A 137 19.42 -3.44 -2.99
CA SER A 137 20.57 -4.26 -3.43
C SER A 137 21.38 -3.63 -4.57
N GLU A 138 20.80 -2.70 -5.32
CA GLU A 138 21.49 -1.92 -6.36
C GLU A 138 22.04 -0.57 -5.86
N SER A 139 21.82 -0.19 -4.59
CA SER A 139 22.19 1.11 -4.02
C SER A 139 21.65 2.29 -4.84
N ARG A 140 20.40 2.18 -5.32
CA ARG A 140 19.73 3.17 -6.19
C ARG A 140 18.28 3.41 -5.78
N VAL A 141 18.03 3.48 -4.48
CA VAL A 141 16.75 3.84 -3.85
C VAL A 141 15.65 2.78 -3.97
N ILE A 142 15.47 2.14 -5.13
CA ILE A 142 14.46 1.08 -5.30
C ILE A 142 14.72 -0.06 -4.34
N VAL A 143 13.66 -0.48 -3.64
CA VAL A 143 13.72 -1.43 -2.53
C VAL A 143 13.34 -2.82 -3.01
N ASP A 144 14.17 -3.81 -2.66
CA ASP A 144 13.87 -5.23 -2.86
C ASP A 144 13.21 -5.88 -1.65
N GLN A 145 12.36 -6.86 -1.94
CA GLN A 145 11.67 -7.67 -0.96
C GLN A 145 11.71 -9.17 -1.32
N GLN A 146 11.54 -10.01 -0.29
CA GLN A 146 11.37 -11.44 -0.46
C GLN A 146 9.88 -11.76 -0.73
N PRO A 147 9.55 -12.92 -1.33
CA PRO A 147 8.16 -13.38 -1.39
C PRO A 147 7.48 -13.30 -0.02
N THR A 148 6.17 -13.04 0.00
CA THR A 148 5.34 -13.08 1.22
C THR A 148 5.82 -12.17 2.36
N THR A 149 6.46 -11.04 2.07
CA THR A 149 6.95 -10.10 3.10
C THR A 149 6.20 -8.77 3.17
N ASP A 150 5.27 -8.50 2.25
CA ASP A 150 4.36 -7.35 2.36
C ASP A 150 2.97 -7.77 2.84
N TRP A 151 1.97 -6.90 2.70
CA TRP A 151 0.57 -7.20 3.05
C TRP A 151 0.01 -8.47 2.42
N ARG A 152 0.55 -8.89 1.27
CA ARG A 152 0.27 -10.19 0.65
C ARG A 152 1.24 -11.22 1.18
N ASP A 153 1.14 -11.50 2.47
CA ASP A 153 1.91 -12.51 3.20
C ASP A 153 1.65 -13.96 2.72
N GLU A 154 0.79 -14.13 1.70
CA GLU A 154 0.52 -15.40 1.04
C GLU A 154 0.76 -15.39 -0.48
N LEU A 155 1.11 -14.25 -1.09
CA LEU A 155 1.47 -14.17 -2.51
C LEU A 155 2.96 -13.90 -2.73
N TRP A 156 3.45 -14.42 -3.84
CA TRP A 156 4.83 -14.23 -4.25
C TRP A 156 5.00 -12.92 -5.01
N VAL A 157 5.50 -11.90 -4.31
CA VAL A 157 5.90 -10.61 -4.89
C VAL A 157 7.42 -10.41 -4.65
N PRO A 158 8.30 -11.09 -5.40
CA PRO A 158 9.75 -11.00 -5.22
C PRO A 158 10.36 -9.76 -5.87
N GLY A 159 11.54 -9.37 -5.37
CA GLY A 159 12.35 -8.32 -6.00
C GLY A 159 11.72 -6.95 -5.79
N TYR A 160 11.52 -6.19 -6.87
CA TYR A 160 10.99 -4.84 -6.77
C TYR A 160 9.46 -4.86 -6.88
N GLY A 161 8.77 -5.01 -5.75
CA GLY A 161 7.31 -4.96 -5.67
C GLY A 161 6.77 -3.53 -5.73
N LEU A 162 5.67 -3.32 -6.47
CA LEU A 162 5.07 -2.00 -6.68
C LEU A 162 4.64 -1.34 -5.37
N TYR A 163 3.79 -2.02 -4.58
CA TYR A 163 3.24 -1.52 -3.32
C TYR A 163 4.32 -0.92 -2.40
N VAL A 164 5.35 -1.68 -2.04
CA VAL A 164 6.42 -1.19 -1.15
C VAL A 164 7.14 0.01 -1.75
N ASN A 165 7.45 -0.03 -3.05
CA ASN A 165 8.14 1.08 -3.70
C ASN A 165 7.27 2.35 -3.85
N THR A 166 5.94 2.23 -3.89
CA THR A 166 5.04 3.40 -3.80
C THR A 166 5.03 4.01 -2.40
N LEU A 167 5.12 3.20 -1.34
CA LEU A 167 5.33 3.71 0.02
C LEU A 167 6.69 4.41 0.15
N VAL A 168 7.74 3.84 -0.47
CA VAL A 168 9.07 4.45 -0.52
C VAL A 168 9.02 5.81 -1.20
N TYR A 169 8.43 5.88 -2.38
CA TYR A 169 8.26 7.15 -3.09
C TYR A 169 7.48 8.16 -2.24
N THR A 170 6.40 7.72 -1.59
CA THR A 170 5.55 8.57 -0.74
C THR A 170 6.34 9.17 0.43
N TYR A 171 7.08 8.37 1.21
CA TYR A 171 7.83 8.95 2.32
C TYR A 171 8.98 9.84 1.83
N LEU A 172 9.64 9.52 0.72
CA LEU A 172 10.70 10.38 0.18
C LEU A 172 10.16 11.78 -0.13
N ARG A 173 8.94 11.87 -0.67
CA ARG A 173 8.24 13.14 -0.88
C ARG A 173 7.91 13.85 0.43
N LEU A 174 7.36 13.12 1.42
CA LEU A 174 7.00 13.69 2.72
C LEU A 174 8.20 14.23 3.51
N PHE A 175 9.36 13.59 3.37
CA PHE A 175 10.62 13.97 4.04
C PHE A 175 11.48 14.93 3.21
N GLY A 176 10.99 15.41 2.07
CA GLY A 176 11.73 16.37 1.22
C GLY A 176 12.98 15.78 0.54
N GLN A 177 13.09 14.46 0.42
CA GLN A 177 14.19 13.75 -0.24
C GLN A 177 14.04 13.78 -1.78
N GLN A 178 14.02 14.99 -2.35
CA GLN A 178 13.66 15.22 -3.75
C GLN A 178 14.55 14.46 -4.75
N GLU A 179 15.87 14.43 -4.49
CA GLU A 179 16.82 13.72 -5.36
C GLU A 179 16.56 12.21 -5.38
N LYS A 180 16.39 11.59 -4.21
CA LYS A 180 16.06 10.16 -4.11
C LYS A 180 14.69 9.86 -4.73
N ALA A 181 13.69 10.73 -4.52
CA ALA A 181 12.37 10.58 -5.12
C ALA A 181 12.45 10.64 -6.66
N ALA A 182 13.25 11.55 -7.23
CA ALA A 182 13.46 11.63 -8.68
C ALA A 182 14.17 10.39 -9.22
N VAL A 183 15.21 9.89 -8.53
CA VAL A 183 15.89 8.63 -8.91
C VAL A 183 14.90 7.47 -8.93
N LEU A 184 14.08 7.31 -7.89
CA LEU A 184 13.08 6.24 -7.83
C LEU A 184 12.00 6.39 -8.90
N TYR A 185 11.53 7.62 -9.14
CA TYR A 185 10.57 7.93 -10.21
C TYR A 185 11.09 7.45 -11.57
N GLU A 186 12.28 7.91 -11.98
CA GLU A 186 12.92 7.52 -13.23
C GLU A 186 13.17 6.01 -13.30
N ARG A 187 13.51 5.41 -12.16
CA ARG A 187 13.78 3.97 -12.05
C ARG A 187 12.52 3.13 -12.26
N MET A 188 11.38 3.53 -11.71
CA MET A 188 10.09 2.85 -11.87
C MET A 188 9.47 3.10 -13.25
N HIS A 189 9.75 4.26 -13.87
CA HIS A 189 9.30 4.65 -15.23
C HIS A 189 10.11 4.04 -16.38
N ARG A 190 10.97 3.07 -16.09
CA ARG A 190 11.56 2.21 -17.12
C ARG A 190 10.63 1.02 -17.38
N PHE A 191 10.69 0.47 -18.59
CA PHE A 191 10.01 -0.79 -18.87
C PHE A 191 10.59 -1.91 -18.01
N ALA A 192 9.69 -2.74 -17.46
CA ALA A 192 10.04 -4.02 -16.89
C ALA A 192 10.66 -4.89 -17.99
N VAL A 193 11.68 -5.68 -17.64
CA VAL A 193 12.28 -6.62 -18.60
C VAL A 193 11.27 -7.75 -18.80
N THR A 194 10.90 -7.98 -20.07
CA THR A 194 10.13 -9.14 -20.51
C THR A 194 11.05 -10.10 -21.26
N GLU A 195 10.68 -11.39 -21.31
CA GLU A 195 11.50 -12.46 -21.90
C GLU A 195 11.89 -12.21 -23.37
N THR A 196 11.22 -11.30 -24.07
CA THR A 196 11.40 -11.02 -25.50
C THR A 196 12.24 -9.76 -25.82
N GLY A 197 12.77 -9.05 -24.82
CA GLY A 197 13.52 -7.80 -25.01
C GLY A 197 15.05 -7.92 -24.85
N SER A 198 15.80 -7.34 -25.80
CA SER A 198 17.27 -7.29 -25.85
C SER A 198 17.94 -6.84 -24.54
N LEU A 199 18.86 -7.67 -24.03
CA LEU A 199 19.87 -7.31 -23.03
C LEU A 199 20.86 -6.29 -23.63
N ALA A 200 20.50 -5.01 -23.59
CA ALA A 200 21.44 -3.98 -24.04
C ALA A 200 22.20 -3.28 -22.90
N SER A 201 21.70 -3.22 -21.64
CA SER A 201 22.45 -2.75 -20.44
C SER A 201 21.62 -2.37 -19.19
N GLY A 202 20.28 -2.40 -19.21
CA GLY A 202 19.49 -1.60 -18.26
C GLY A 202 18.90 -2.33 -17.05
N LEU A 203 19.02 -1.74 -15.86
CA LEU A 203 18.15 -2.00 -14.70
C LEU A 203 16.69 -1.67 -15.08
N GLY A 204 15.88 -2.68 -15.41
CA GLY A 204 14.48 -2.54 -15.86
C GLY A 204 13.51 -2.15 -14.75
N GLY A 205 12.53 -1.31 -15.08
CA GLY A 205 11.58 -0.68 -14.14
C GLY A 205 10.29 -1.47 -13.97
N LEU A 206 9.16 -0.76 -13.84
CA LEU A 206 7.85 -1.35 -13.58
C LEU A 206 6.82 -0.99 -14.65
N LEU A 207 7.15 -0.18 -15.67
CA LEU A 207 6.22 0.05 -16.78
C LEU A 207 6.10 -1.18 -17.67
N LEU A 208 4.91 -1.35 -18.25
CA LEU A 208 4.60 -2.40 -19.20
C LEU A 208 4.31 -1.74 -20.57
N PRO A 209 4.85 -2.25 -21.69
CA PRO A 209 4.70 -1.60 -23.00
C PRO A 209 3.25 -1.34 -23.44
N ASP A 210 2.35 -2.29 -23.14
CA ASP A 210 0.98 -2.30 -23.66
C ASP A 210 -0.08 -2.24 -22.55
N LYS A 211 0.29 -1.80 -21.34
CA LYS A 211 -0.65 -1.69 -20.21
C LYS A 211 -0.58 -0.29 -19.59
N PRO A 212 -1.72 0.29 -19.18
CA PRO A 212 -1.77 1.64 -18.61
C PRO A 212 -1.38 1.69 -17.13
N TYR A 213 -0.64 0.69 -16.64
CA TYR A 213 -0.37 0.50 -15.22
C TYR A 213 1.01 -0.09 -14.96
N PHE A 214 1.45 0.00 -13.70
CA PHE A 214 2.72 -0.59 -13.27
C PHE A 214 2.55 -2.09 -13.00
N ALA A 215 3.55 -2.86 -13.41
CA ALA A 215 3.72 -4.27 -13.08
C ALA A 215 3.65 -4.51 -11.56
N LEU A 216 3.07 -5.64 -11.14
CA LEU A 216 3.03 -6.06 -9.73
C LEU A 216 4.45 -6.12 -9.13
N TRP A 217 5.39 -6.68 -9.88
CA TRP A 217 6.82 -6.71 -9.53
C TRP A 217 7.72 -6.93 -10.74
N ALA A 218 9.00 -6.56 -10.61
CA ALA A 218 10.05 -6.91 -11.57
C ALA A 218 11.39 -7.19 -10.87
N PHE A 219 12.18 -8.09 -11.44
CA PHE A 219 13.56 -8.35 -11.02
C PHE A 219 14.39 -9.02 -12.12
N LYS A 220 15.47 -8.35 -12.53
CA LYS A 220 16.34 -8.80 -13.62
C LYS A 220 15.53 -9.13 -14.88
N GLN A 221 15.48 -10.40 -15.30
CA GLN A 221 14.76 -10.87 -16.49
C GLN A 221 13.33 -11.36 -16.20
N TYR A 222 12.87 -11.25 -14.94
CA TYR A 222 11.56 -11.73 -14.52
C TYR A 222 10.66 -10.55 -14.14
N SER A 223 9.37 -10.67 -14.42
CA SER A 223 8.36 -9.70 -14.00
C SER A 223 6.98 -10.36 -13.92
N SER A 224 6.05 -9.67 -13.27
CA SER A 224 4.62 -10.00 -13.28
C SER A 224 3.83 -8.81 -13.80
N ASP A 225 3.11 -9.01 -14.90
CA ASP A 225 2.25 -8.02 -15.54
C ASP A 225 0.83 -7.96 -14.95
N ARG A 226 0.61 -8.68 -13.83
CA ARG A 226 -0.62 -8.58 -13.05
C ARG A 226 -0.75 -7.19 -12.48
N PHE A 227 -1.98 -6.70 -12.40
CA PHE A 227 -2.34 -5.42 -11.82
C PHE A 227 -2.61 -5.57 -10.33
N ASP A 228 -1.84 -4.82 -9.53
CA ASP A 228 -2.04 -4.62 -8.09
C ASP A 228 -2.88 -3.38 -7.84
N LEU A 229 -4.11 -3.55 -7.36
CA LEU A 229 -5.01 -2.42 -7.10
C LEU A 229 -4.46 -1.46 -6.05
N MET A 230 -3.86 -1.98 -4.97
CA MET A 230 -3.35 -1.14 -3.88
C MET A 230 -2.13 -0.35 -4.34
N GLY A 231 -1.14 -1.02 -4.94
CA GLY A 231 0.08 -0.38 -5.44
C GLY A 231 -0.22 0.68 -6.50
N ASN A 232 -1.10 0.40 -7.46
CA ASN A 232 -1.44 1.37 -8.50
C ASN A 232 -2.30 2.53 -7.97
N SER A 233 -3.17 2.30 -6.98
CA SER A 233 -3.90 3.39 -6.30
C SER A 233 -2.93 4.31 -5.54
N LEU A 234 -1.95 3.76 -4.83
CA LEU A 234 -0.88 4.55 -4.20
C LEU A 234 -0.01 5.29 -5.21
N ALA A 235 0.22 4.72 -6.41
CA ALA A 235 0.96 5.41 -7.46
C ALA A 235 0.22 6.68 -7.92
N ILE A 236 -1.11 6.63 -8.07
CA ILE A 236 -1.94 7.82 -8.36
C ILE A 236 -1.86 8.82 -7.19
N LEU A 237 -2.14 8.36 -5.97
CA LEU A 237 -2.23 9.22 -4.78
C LEU A 237 -0.90 9.93 -4.44
N SER A 238 0.22 9.27 -4.68
CA SER A 238 1.55 9.83 -4.42
C SER A 238 2.06 10.75 -5.53
N GLY A 239 1.38 10.78 -6.68
CA GLY A 239 1.82 11.48 -7.89
C GLY A 239 2.93 10.76 -8.66
N LEU A 240 3.15 9.47 -8.39
CA LEU A 240 4.02 8.62 -9.21
C LEU A 240 3.38 8.38 -10.58
N ALA A 241 2.06 8.16 -10.65
CA ALA A 241 1.29 8.17 -11.88
C ALA A 241 0.73 9.57 -12.13
N SER A 242 0.98 10.14 -13.32
CA SER A 242 0.40 11.43 -13.72
C SER A 242 -1.08 11.28 -14.14
N GLN A 243 -1.80 12.39 -14.32
CA GLN A 243 -3.26 12.40 -14.55
C GLN A 243 -3.71 11.60 -15.78
N ASN A 244 -2.97 11.66 -16.89
CA ASN A 244 -3.32 10.94 -18.11
C ASN A 244 -3.21 9.41 -17.91
N PRO A 245 -2.07 8.86 -17.45
CA PRO A 245 -1.97 7.45 -17.05
C PRO A 245 -3.04 7.01 -16.03
N ALA A 246 -3.37 7.86 -15.05
CA ALA A 246 -4.39 7.53 -14.06
C ALA A 246 -5.77 7.31 -14.71
N SER A 247 -6.14 8.14 -15.70
CA SER A 247 -7.42 8.02 -16.40
C SER A 247 -7.52 6.74 -17.24
N GLU A 248 -6.44 6.38 -17.94
CA GLU A 248 -6.37 5.13 -18.71
C GLU A 248 -6.40 3.90 -17.81
N MET A 249 -5.71 3.96 -16.67
CA MET A 249 -5.73 2.92 -15.65
C MET A 249 -7.13 2.70 -15.08
N ILE A 250 -7.86 3.76 -14.75
CA ILE A 250 -9.23 3.69 -14.25
C ILE A 250 -10.15 3.05 -15.30
N LEU A 251 -10.06 3.48 -16.56
CA LEU A 251 -10.83 2.89 -17.65
C LEU A 251 -10.54 1.38 -17.80
N TRP A 252 -9.28 0.98 -17.66
CA TRP A 252 -8.89 -0.41 -17.72
C TRP A 252 -9.49 -1.23 -16.56
N ILE A 253 -9.46 -0.70 -15.33
CA ILE A 253 -10.07 -1.36 -14.16
C ILE A 253 -11.57 -1.57 -14.38
N GLU A 254 -12.30 -0.54 -14.82
CA GLU A 254 -13.74 -0.63 -15.07
C GLU A 254 -14.06 -1.67 -16.15
N THR A 255 -13.25 -1.70 -17.21
CA THR A 255 -13.41 -2.66 -18.31
C THR A 255 -13.20 -4.10 -17.83
N GLU A 256 -12.14 -4.36 -17.06
CA GLU A 256 -11.87 -5.69 -16.52
C GLU A 256 -12.89 -6.12 -15.47
N CYS A 257 -13.38 -5.21 -14.63
CA CYS A 257 -14.46 -5.50 -13.71
C CYS A 257 -15.75 -5.86 -14.45
N GLY A 258 -16.07 -5.17 -15.55
CA GLY A 258 -17.17 -5.51 -16.44
C GLY A 258 -17.04 -6.93 -16.99
N ARG A 259 -15.86 -7.27 -17.53
CA ARG A 259 -15.57 -8.61 -18.06
C ARG A 259 -15.71 -9.71 -16.98
N LEU A 260 -15.18 -9.48 -15.78
CA LEU A 260 -15.31 -10.44 -14.67
C LEU A 260 -16.77 -10.63 -14.23
N ARG A 261 -17.58 -9.57 -14.25
CA ARG A 261 -19.03 -9.66 -13.98
C ARG A 261 -19.74 -10.49 -15.05
N ASP A 262 -19.44 -10.25 -16.32
CA ASP A 262 -20.02 -10.99 -17.44
C ASP A 262 -19.68 -12.49 -17.39
N GLU A 263 -18.48 -12.82 -16.90
CA GLU A 263 -18.00 -14.19 -16.69
C GLU A 263 -18.52 -14.83 -15.38
N GLY A 264 -19.17 -14.05 -14.50
CA GLY A 264 -19.66 -14.50 -13.19
C GLY A 264 -18.58 -14.64 -12.12
N ASP A 265 -17.37 -14.14 -12.38
CA ASP A 265 -16.22 -14.16 -11.46
C ASP A 265 -16.20 -12.95 -10.50
N LEU A 266 -17.05 -11.95 -10.73
CA LEU A 266 -17.27 -10.81 -9.82
C LEU A 266 -18.77 -10.57 -9.62
N VAL A 267 -19.22 -10.48 -8.37
CA VAL A 267 -20.64 -10.26 -8.03
C VAL A 267 -20.96 -8.77 -7.81
N GLY A 268 -20.02 -8.01 -7.24
CA GLY A 268 -20.22 -6.61 -6.86
C GLY A 268 -19.59 -5.60 -7.82
N GLU A 269 -19.66 -4.33 -7.43
CA GLU A 269 -19.08 -3.22 -8.19
C GLU A 269 -17.62 -2.97 -7.80
N LEU A 270 -17.23 -3.32 -6.59
CA LEU A 270 -15.88 -3.09 -6.08
C LEU A 270 -14.84 -3.99 -6.75
N PRO A 271 -13.68 -3.44 -7.15
CA PRO A 271 -12.64 -4.18 -7.84
C PRO A 271 -11.92 -5.19 -6.91
N PRO A 272 -11.54 -6.38 -7.44
CA PRO A 272 -10.57 -7.27 -6.81
C PRO A 272 -9.23 -6.60 -6.48
N CYS A 273 -8.47 -7.13 -5.51
CA CYS A 273 -7.14 -6.61 -5.19
C CYS A 273 -6.06 -6.96 -6.23
N LEU A 274 -6.31 -7.95 -7.09
CA LEU A 274 -5.35 -8.48 -8.07
C LEU A 274 -6.06 -8.85 -9.37
N PHE A 275 -5.53 -8.39 -10.52
CA PHE A 275 -6.06 -8.72 -11.84
C PHE A 275 -4.98 -9.17 -12.84
N PRO A 276 -5.27 -10.15 -13.71
CA PRO A 276 -6.17 -11.24 -13.38
C PRO A 276 -5.66 -11.94 -12.11
N PHE A 277 -6.55 -12.58 -11.35
CA PHE A 277 -6.12 -13.49 -10.30
C PHE A 277 -5.49 -14.76 -10.89
N GLN A 278 -4.65 -15.42 -10.11
CA GLN A 278 -3.90 -16.61 -10.50
C GLN A 278 -4.85 -17.81 -10.58
N ARG A 279 -4.75 -18.59 -11.66
CA ARG A 279 -5.49 -19.83 -11.88
C ARG A 279 -4.55 -21.03 -11.97
N HIS A 280 -5.12 -22.22 -11.78
CA HIS A 280 -4.37 -23.46 -11.94
C HIS A 280 -3.77 -23.55 -13.35
N GLY A 281 -2.46 -23.80 -13.42
CA GLY A 281 -1.70 -23.83 -14.67
C GLY A 281 -0.95 -22.54 -15.00
N ASP A 282 -1.26 -21.42 -14.32
CA ASP A 282 -0.44 -20.21 -14.44
C ASP A 282 0.97 -20.48 -13.92
N TRP A 283 1.98 -19.85 -14.55
CA TRP A 283 3.40 -20.07 -14.24
C TRP A 283 3.77 -19.69 -12.79
N ASP A 284 3.01 -18.78 -12.18
CA ASP A 284 3.17 -18.27 -10.83
C ASP A 284 2.19 -18.91 -9.82
N TYR A 285 1.36 -19.87 -10.25
CA TYR A 285 0.48 -20.62 -9.36
C TYR A 285 1.28 -21.64 -8.53
N ARG A 286 1.06 -21.67 -7.22
CA ARG A 286 1.80 -22.52 -6.27
C ARG A 286 0.86 -23.34 -5.39
N PRO A 287 1.29 -24.49 -4.85
CA PRO A 287 0.49 -25.29 -3.92
C PRO A 287 0.02 -24.51 -2.67
N ARG A 288 0.81 -23.53 -2.21
CA ARG A 288 0.42 -22.68 -1.07
C ARG A 288 -0.75 -21.76 -1.41
N ILE A 289 -0.78 -21.21 -2.63
CA ILE A 289 -1.89 -20.40 -3.14
C ILE A 289 -3.16 -21.24 -3.20
N GLU A 290 -3.10 -22.46 -3.72
CA GLU A 290 -4.26 -23.36 -3.75
C GLU A 290 -4.89 -23.60 -2.38
N ARG A 291 -4.06 -23.72 -1.33
CA ARG A 291 -4.53 -23.99 0.04
C ARG A 291 -5.12 -22.77 0.75
N LEU A 292 -4.58 -21.58 0.52
CA LEU A 292 -4.87 -20.38 1.32
C LEU A 292 -5.52 -19.24 0.53
N ASN A 293 -5.33 -19.22 -0.79
CA ASN A 293 -5.73 -18.16 -1.72
C ASN A 293 -6.22 -18.76 -3.05
N PRO A 294 -7.28 -19.59 -3.04
CA PRO A 294 -7.82 -20.11 -4.29
C PRO A 294 -8.22 -18.96 -5.25
N PRO A 295 -8.37 -19.22 -6.56
CA PRO A 295 -8.71 -18.18 -7.53
C PRO A 295 -9.92 -17.34 -7.10
N GLY A 296 -9.78 -16.01 -7.08
CA GLY A 296 -10.81 -15.07 -6.67
C GLY A 296 -10.97 -14.90 -5.15
N CYS A 297 -10.06 -15.46 -4.34
CA CYS A 297 -10.15 -15.45 -2.89
C CYS A 297 -8.94 -14.80 -2.22
N TYR A 298 -9.19 -14.14 -1.09
CA TYR A 298 -8.19 -13.51 -0.23
C TYR A 298 -7.22 -12.62 -1.03
N ALA A 299 -5.90 -12.78 -0.93
CA ALA A 299 -4.94 -11.97 -1.68
C ALA A 299 -4.95 -12.28 -3.19
N ASN A 300 -5.44 -13.45 -3.62
CA ASN A 300 -5.51 -13.86 -5.02
C ASN A 300 -6.84 -13.43 -5.68
N GLY A 301 -7.08 -12.13 -5.73
CA GLY A 301 -8.25 -11.54 -6.38
C GLY A 301 -9.51 -11.48 -5.53
N GLY A 302 -9.39 -11.51 -4.21
CA GLY A 302 -10.51 -11.15 -3.34
C GLY A 302 -10.77 -9.63 -3.37
N VAL A 303 -11.99 -9.22 -3.01
CA VAL A 303 -12.33 -7.81 -2.81
C VAL A 303 -11.98 -7.41 -1.37
N TRP A 304 -11.02 -6.51 -1.21
CA TRP A 304 -10.57 -6.03 0.10
C TRP A 304 -11.08 -4.60 0.36
N PRO A 305 -11.99 -4.39 1.34
CA PRO A 305 -12.58 -3.08 1.58
C PRO A 305 -11.57 -1.96 1.82
N PHE A 306 -10.48 -2.23 2.56
CA PHE A 306 -9.47 -1.19 2.82
C PHE A 306 -8.77 -0.76 1.52
N ILE A 307 -8.45 -1.70 0.62
CA ILE A 307 -7.83 -1.40 -0.68
C ILE A 307 -8.81 -0.63 -1.56
N CYS A 308 -10.09 -1.01 -1.54
CA CYS A 308 -11.14 -0.27 -2.25
C CYS A 308 -11.24 1.17 -1.74
N GLY A 309 -11.05 1.42 -0.44
CA GLY A 309 -10.95 2.78 0.11
C GLY A 309 -9.80 3.60 -0.50
N PHE A 310 -8.62 3.00 -0.69
CA PHE A 310 -7.51 3.65 -1.39
C PHE A 310 -7.81 3.88 -2.88
N TYR A 311 -8.51 2.95 -3.53
CA TYR A 311 -8.95 3.12 -4.91
C TYR A 311 -9.96 4.26 -5.06
N ILE A 312 -10.95 4.37 -4.17
CA ILE A 312 -11.90 5.48 -4.14
C ILE A 312 -11.16 6.81 -3.95
N ALA A 313 -10.18 6.87 -3.04
CA ALA A 313 -9.35 8.06 -2.90
C ALA A 313 -8.56 8.39 -4.18
N ALA A 314 -8.07 7.37 -4.91
CA ALA A 314 -7.40 7.55 -6.20
C ALA A 314 -8.35 8.05 -7.29
N LEU A 315 -9.61 7.57 -7.33
CA LEU A 315 -10.66 8.07 -8.22
C LEU A 315 -10.91 9.57 -7.99
N ILE A 316 -11.04 9.98 -6.73
CA ILE A 316 -11.20 11.40 -6.36
C ILE A 316 -9.98 12.22 -6.80
N ALA A 317 -8.76 11.72 -6.55
CA ALA A 317 -7.52 12.39 -6.97
C ALA A 317 -7.40 12.52 -8.50
N ALA A 318 -7.98 11.58 -9.25
CA ALA A 318 -8.06 11.60 -10.71
C ALA A 318 -9.28 12.39 -11.25
N GLY A 319 -10.13 12.95 -10.40
CA GLY A 319 -11.31 13.72 -10.79
C GLY A 319 -12.51 12.88 -11.24
N ARG A 320 -12.53 11.57 -10.95
CA ARG A 320 -13.63 10.64 -11.24
C ARG A 320 -14.59 10.50 -10.07
N LEU A 321 -15.24 11.62 -9.72
CA LEU A 321 -16.23 11.66 -8.63
C LEU A 321 -17.44 10.76 -8.93
N ASP A 322 -17.79 10.62 -10.20
CA ASP A 322 -18.87 9.77 -10.70
C ASP A 322 -18.70 8.28 -10.40
N LEU A 323 -17.45 7.81 -10.34
CA LEU A 323 -17.13 6.42 -9.97
C LEU A 323 -16.85 6.26 -8.47
N ALA A 324 -16.53 7.37 -7.78
CA ALA A 324 -16.19 7.35 -6.37
C ALA A 324 -17.43 7.32 -5.45
N GLU A 325 -18.55 7.89 -5.92
CA GLU A 325 -19.87 7.84 -5.26
C GLU A 325 -20.56 6.49 -5.42
#